data_AF-I0V1S4-F1
#
_entry.id   AF-I0V1S4-F1
#
_cell.length_a   1.000
_cell.length_b   1.000
_cell.length_c   1.000
_cell.angle_alpha   90.00
_cell.angle_beta   90.00
_cell.angle_gamma   90.00
#
_symmetry.space_group_name_H-M   'P 1'
#
loop_
_entity.id
_entity.type
_entity.pdbx_description
1 polymer ?
#
loop_
_entity_poly.entity_id
_entity_poly.type
_entity_poly.pdbx_seq_one_letter_code
_entity_poly.pdbx_strand_id
1 'polypeptide(L)'
;MATHEETLAQLYLGVENCTNIHNAIQHALSMASGLSELLQNSLGGTGAYDEVGGYSESVRTQLELSAQTVEQTKHAIETLMVRFDVVY
;
A
#
# COMPACT_ATOMS: atom_id res chain seq x y z
N MET A 1 -6.37 27.72 -17.12
CA MET A 1 -6.78 26.36 -17.52
C MET A 1 -5.51 25.53 -17.54
N ALA A 2 -5.53 24.32 -17.00
CA ALA A 2 -4.37 23.44 -17.06
C ALA A 2 -4.14 23.01 -18.52
N THR A 3 -2.88 22.98 -18.96
CA THR A 3 -2.50 22.46 -20.28
C THR A 3 -2.55 20.93 -20.29
N HIS A 4 -2.52 20.37 -21.50
CA HIS A 4 -2.40 18.93 -21.69
C HIS A 4 -1.13 18.38 -21.02
N GLU A 5 0.01 19.05 -21.23
CA GLU A 5 1.30 18.69 -20.63
C GLU A 5 1.27 18.77 -19.09
N GLU A 6 0.66 19.82 -18.53
CA GLU A 6 0.49 19.96 -17.08
C GLU A 6 -0.35 18.82 -16.50
N THR A 7 -1.40 18.40 -17.20
CA THR A 7 -2.26 17.30 -16.75
C THR A 7 -1.53 15.96 -16.82
N LEU A 8 -0.80 15.68 -17.91
CA LEU A 8 0.04 14.48 -18.01
C LEU A 8 1.10 14.44 -16.90
N ALA A 9 1.78 15.55 -16.64
CA ALA A 9 2.78 15.64 -15.57
C ALA A 9 2.19 15.29 -14.19
N GLN A 10 0.96 15.74 -13.90
CA GLN A 10 0.26 15.38 -12.67
C GLN A 10 -0.09 13.90 -12.60
N LEU A 11 -0.47 13.28 -13.72
CA LEU A 11 -0.75 11.84 -13.75
C LEU A 11 0.53 11.01 -13.54
N TYR A 12 1.65 11.39 -14.14
CA TYR A 12 2.96 10.77 -13.89
C TYR A 12 3.34 10.86 -12.40
N LEU A 13 3.19 12.04 -11.79
CA LEU A 13 3.43 12.24 -10.37
C LEU A 13 2.49 11.36 -9.52
N GLY A 14 1.25 11.16 -9.94
CA GLY A 14 0.30 10.25 -9.31
C GLY A 14 0.78 8.79 -9.29
N VAL A 15 1.31 8.29 -10.40
CA VAL A 15 1.89 6.93 -10.50
C VAL A 15 3.12 6.79 -9.61
N GLU A 16 4.00 7.79 -9.60
CA GLU A 16 5.19 7.82 -8.73
C GLU A 16 4.78 7.78 -7.26
N ASN A 17 3.81 8.60 -6.85
CA ASN A 17 3.29 8.61 -5.49
C ASN A 17 2.68 7.26 -5.09
N CYS A 18 1.92 6.62 -5.98
CA CYS A 18 1.39 5.27 -5.71
C CYS A 18 2.51 4.26 -5.51
N THR A 19 3.59 4.34 -6.30
CA THR A 19 4.77 3.46 -6.15
C THR A 19 5.46 3.68 -4.80
N ASN A 20 5.63 4.94 -4.39
CA ASN A 20 6.23 5.28 -3.09
C ASN A 20 5.39 4.77 -1.92
N ILE A 21 4.07 4.96 -1.98
CA ILE A 21 3.14 4.46 -0.96
C ILE A 21 3.17 2.93 -0.90
N HIS A 22 3.14 2.26 -2.06
CA HIS A 22 3.21 0.80 -2.12
C HIS A 22 4.50 0.28 -1.44
N ASN A 23 5.65 0.88 -1.73
CA ASN A 23 6.92 0.51 -1.09
C ASN A 23 6.90 0.71 0.43
N ALA A 24 6.31 1.82 0.90
CA ALA A 24 6.15 2.05 2.34
C ALA A 24 5.25 1.00 3.00
N ILE A 25 4.18 0.57 2.32
CA ILE A 25 3.30 -0.51 2.80
C ILE A 25 4.05 -1.84 2.85
N GLN A 26 4.84 -2.17 1.82
CA GLN A 26 5.67 -3.39 1.82
C GLN A 26 6.67 -3.40 2.98
N HIS A 27 7.30 -2.27 3.27
CA HIS A 27 8.17 -2.14 4.43
C HIS A 27 7.41 -2.36 5.75
N ALA A 28 6.23 -1.76 5.90
CA ALA A 28 5.37 -1.95 7.06
C ALA A 28 4.92 -3.42 7.22
N LEU A 29 4.61 -4.12 6.11
CA LEU A 29 4.26 -5.55 6.12
C LEU A 29 5.41 -6.42 6.63
N SER A 30 6.64 -6.13 6.19
CA SER A 30 7.84 -6.82 6.66
C SER A 30 8.04 -6.63 8.17
N MET A 31 7.89 -5.40 8.65
CA MET A 31 7.96 -5.08 10.08
C MET A 31 6.87 -5.78 10.89
N ALA A 32 5.62 -5.75 10.42
CA ALA A 32 4.48 -6.38 11.09
C ALA A 32 4.64 -7.91 11.18
N SER A 33 5.18 -8.53 10.13
CA SER A 33 5.49 -9.96 10.10
C SER A 33 6.57 -10.31 11.12
N GLY A 34 7.67 -9.56 11.15
CA GLY A 34 8.72 -9.75 12.16
C GLY A 34 8.22 -9.54 13.59
N LEU A 35 7.34 -8.56 13.81
CA LEU A 35 6.72 -8.34 15.12
C LEU A 35 5.82 -9.51 15.53
N SER A 36 5.04 -10.07 14.60
CA SER A 36 4.21 -11.26 14.88
C SER A 36 5.04 -12.45 15.33
N GLU A 37 6.18 -12.71 14.67
CA GLU A 37 7.10 -13.77 15.07
C GLU A 37 7.68 -13.54 16.47
N LEU A 38 8.11 -12.30 16.77
CA LEU A 38 8.63 -11.95 18.10
C LEU A 38 7.57 -12.12 19.19
N LEU A 39 6.33 -11.72 18.93
CA LEU A 39 5.21 -11.88 19.85
C LEU A 39 4.90 -13.36 20.08
N GLN A 40 4.87 -14.18 19.03
CA GLN A 40 4.64 -15.61 19.13
C GLN A 40 5.73 -16.29 19.95
N ASN A 41 6.99 -15.94 19.72
CA ASN A 41 8.11 -16.51 20.46
C ASN A 41 8.15 -16.06 21.93
N SER A 42 7.72 -14.83 22.22
CA SER A 42 7.80 -14.26 23.58
C SER A 42 6.59 -14.63 24.46
N LEU A 43 5.40 -14.71 23.85
CA LEU A 43 4.13 -14.80 24.58
C LEU A 43 3.29 -16.01 24.16
N GLY A 44 3.78 -16.85 23.24
CA GLY A 44 3.03 -18.00 22.72
C GLY A 44 2.49 -18.90 23.83
N GLY A 45 1.19 -19.19 23.77
CA GLY A 45 0.49 -19.99 24.79
C GLY A 45 0.05 -19.21 26.03
N THR A 46 0.21 -17.89 26.05
CA THR A 46 -0.35 -17.01 27.09
C THR A 46 -1.58 -16.26 26.57
N GLY A 47 -2.53 -15.91 27.43
CA GLY A 47 -3.67 -15.08 27.03
C GLY A 47 -3.28 -13.67 26.54
N ALA A 48 -2.09 -13.18 26.90
CA ALA A 48 -1.55 -11.92 26.39
C ALA A 48 -1.19 -12.00 24.89
N TYR A 49 -0.82 -13.19 24.40
CA TYR A 49 -0.62 -13.41 22.98
C TYR A 49 -1.94 -13.37 22.21
N ASP A 50 -3.03 -13.89 22.77
CA ASP A 50 -4.33 -13.87 22.09
C ASP A 50 -4.82 -12.43 21.85
N GLU A 51 -4.63 -11.53 22.83
CA GLU A 51 -4.97 -10.12 22.68
C GLU A 51 -4.04 -9.41 21.68
N VAL A 52 -2.73 -9.45 21.90
CA VAL A 52 -1.77 -8.65 21.09
C VAL A 52 -1.54 -9.27 19.70
N GLY A 53 -1.60 -10.60 19.59
CA GLY A 53 -1.52 -11.34 18.33
C GLY A 53 -2.69 -11.02 17.40
N GLY A 54 -3.91 -10.94 17.93
CA GLY A 54 -5.08 -10.53 17.15
C GLY A 54 -4.97 -9.11 16.59
N TYR A 55 -4.43 -8.17 17.36
CA TYR A 55 -4.14 -6.82 16.85
C TYR A 55 -3.08 -6.84 15.75
N SER A 56 -2.02 -7.63 15.91
CA SER A 56 -0.96 -7.74 14.89
C SER A 56 -1.48 -8.32 13.57
N GLU A 57 -2.36 -9.32 13.63
CA GLU A 57 -2.99 -9.90 12.44
C GLU A 57 -3.93 -8.91 11.73
N SER A 58 -4.70 -8.14 12.51
CA SER A 58 -5.54 -7.06 11.98
C SER A 58 -4.71 -5.99 11.25
N VAL A 59 -3.59 -5.56 11.84
CA VAL A 59 -2.66 -4.61 11.20
C VAL A 59 -2.11 -5.17 9.88
N ARG A 60 -1.69 -6.44 9.86
CA ARG A 60 -1.19 -7.09 8.64
C ARG A 60 -2.26 -7.11 7.55
N THR A 61 -3.48 -7.54 7.90
CA THR A 61 -4.63 -7.60 6.97
C THR A 61 -4.93 -6.22 6.39
N GLN A 62 -4.92 -5.17 7.22
CA GLN A 62 -5.16 -3.81 6.76
C GLN A 62 -4.07 -3.31 5.81
N LEU A 63 -2.80 -3.64 6.07
CA LEU A 63 -1.69 -3.30 5.19
C LEU A 63 -1.80 -4.03 3.84
N GLU A 64 -2.19 -5.30 3.81
CA GLU A 64 -2.43 -6.07 2.57
C GLU A 64 -3.54 -5.44 1.73
N LEU A 65 -4.67 -5.08 2.34
CA LEU A 65 -5.78 -4.39 1.68
C LEU A 65 -5.35 -3.02 1.13
N SER A 66 -4.55 -2.28 1.90
CA SER A 66 -4.01 -1.00 1.46
C SER A 66 -3.07 -1.17 0.26
N ALA A 67 -2.20 -2.20 0.25
CA ALA A 67 -1.32 -2.48 -0.88
C ALA A 67 -2.11 -2.74 -2.17
N GLN A 68 -3.16 -3.57 -2.09
CA GLN A 68 -4.05 -3.87 -3.22
C GLN A 68 -4.75 -2.61 -3.74
N THR A 69 -5.27 -1.79 -2.83
CA THR A 69 -5.98 -0.55 -3.18
C THR A 69 -5.06 0.45 -3.89
N VAL A 70 -3.82 0.60 -3.42
CA VAL A 70 -2.82 1.47 -4.05
C VAL A 70 -2.45 0.98 -5.44
N GLU A 71 -2.30 -0.34 -5.63
CA GLU A 71 -2.01 -0.91 -6.95
C GLU A 71 -3.18 -0.69 -7.93
N GLN A 72 -4.43 -0.88 -7.49
CA GLN A 72 -5.61 -0.57 -8.30
C GLN A 72 -5.69 0.91 -8.68
N THR A 73 -5.35 1.80 -7.73
CA THR A 73 -5.31 3.25 -7.96
C THR A 73 -4.26 3.61 -9.00
N LYS A 74 -3.05 3.05 -8.88
CA LYS A 74 -1.98 3.21 -9.85
C LYS A 74 -2.43 2.79 -11.25
N HIS A 75 -3.03 1.61 -11.38
CA HIS A 75 -3.51 1.10 -12.66
C HIS A 75 -4.58 1.99 -13.29
N ALA A 76 -5.48 2.56 -12.47
CA ALA A 76 -6.48 3.51 -12.95
C ALA A 76 -5.84 4.80 -13.48
N ILE A 77 -4.80 5.31 -12.82
CA ILE A 77 -4.04 6.50 -13.27
C ILE A 77 -3.29 6.19 -14.58
N GLU A 78 -2.61 5.05 -14.67
CA GLU A 78 -1.94 4.62 -15.91
C GLU A 78 -2.93 4.50 -17.08
N THR A 79 -4.12 3.95 -16.83
CA THR A 79 -5.19 3.87 -17.83
C THR A 79 -5.67 5.25 -18.27
N LEU A 80 -5.81 6.19 -17.33
CA LEU A 80 -6.14 7.58 -17.64
C LEU A 80 -5.05 8.23 -18.50
N MET A 81 -3.77 8.01 -18.20
CA MET A 81 -2.65 8.53 -18.98
C MET A 81 -2.70 8.06 -20.42
N VAL A 82 -2.86 6.75 -20.66
CA VAL A 82 -2.96 6.19 -22.02
C VAL A 82 -4.12 6.81 -22.78
N ARG A 83 -5.29 6.97 -22.14
CA ARG A 83 -6.45 7.60 -22.78
C ARG A 83 -6.22 9.07 -23.07
N PHE A 84 -5.50 9.77 -22.20
CA PHE A 84 -5.21 11.18 -22.39
C PHE A 84 -4.23 11.39 -23.55
N ASP A 85 -3.21 10.53 -23.66
CA ASP A 85 -2.18 10.55 -24.71
C ASP A 85 -2.76 10.27 -26.12
N VAL A 86 -3.77 9.39 -26.22
CA VAL A 86 -4.43 9.03 -27.50
C VAL A 86 -5.36 10.11 -28.05
N VAL A 87 -5.77 11.10 -27.24
CA VAL A 87 -6.73 12.14 -27.65
C VAL A 87 -6.07 13.29 -28.42
N TYR A 88 -4.74 13.31 -28.56
CA TYR A 88 -3.97 14.33 -29.30
C TYR A 88 -3.63 13.94 -30.75
#